data_AF-A0A7V4U643-F1
#
_entry.id   AF-A0A7V4U643-F1
#
_cell.length_a   1.000
_cell.length_b   1.000
_cell.length_c   1.000
_cell.angle_alpha   90.00
_cell.angle_beta   90.00
_cell.angle_gamma   90.00
#
_symmetry.space_group_name_H-M   'P 1'
#
loop_
_entity.id
_entity.type
_entity.pdbx_description
1 polymer ?
#
loop_
_entity_poly.entity_id
_entity_poly.type
_entity_poly.pdbx_seq_one_letter_code
_entity_poly.pdbx_strand_id
1 'polypeptide(L)'
;MLQDEDFKSLSSQKNTISLILTILELVLYFGFIALIAFNKPFLSQKLSGAITIGIPIAVGTIVLSWIFTGIYIRWANSKYDVLVKKVKEKIGG
;
A
#
# COMPACT_ATOMS: atom_id res chain seq x y z
N MET A 1 -10.66 19.23 23.91
CA MET A 1 -11.01 18.05 23.08
C MET A 1 -10.08 17.81 21.89
N LEU A 2 -9.00 18.59 21.66
CA LEU A 2 -8.09 18.41 20.50
C LEU A 2 -6.58 18.41 20.88
N GLN A 3 -6.23 18.20 22.15
CA GLN A 3 -4.84 18.23 22.65
C GLN A 3 -4.47 16.98 23.45
N ASP A 4 -5.04 15.82 23.12
CA ASP A 4 -4.58 14.56 23.68
C ASP A 4 -3.28 14.15 22.95
N GLU A 5 -2.15 14.08 23.66
CA GLU A 5 -0.86 13.63 23.11
C GLU A 5 -0.95 12.24 22.47
N ASP A 6 -1.89 11.42 22.97
CA ASP A 6 -2.29 10.14 22.39
C ASP A 6 -2.76 10.25 20.92
N PHE A 7 -3.47 11.32 20.57
CA PHE A 7 -3.99 11.53 19.20
C PHE A 7 -2.88 11.97 18.24
N LYS A 8 -1.91 12.76 18.72
CA LYS A 8 -0.73 13.17 17.93
C LYS A 8 0.18 11.98 17.64
N SER A 9 0.42 11.09 18.62
CA SER A 9 1.27 9.90 18.44
C SER A 9 0.63 8.85 17.53
N LEU A 10 -0.70 8.71 17.54
CA LEU A 10 -1.44 7.87 16.60
C LEU A 10 -1.45 8.43 15.18
N SER A 11 -1.61 9.75 15.04
CA SER A 11 -1.58 10.44 13.74
C SER A 11 -0.20 10.36 13.09
N SER A 12 0.89 10.51 13.86
CA SER A 12 2.25 10.41 13.33
C SER A 12 2.57 9.00 12.82
N GLN A 13 2.17 7.95 13.55
CA GLN A 13 2.34 6.56 13.11
C GLN A 13 1.52 6.26 11.84
N LYS A 14 0.31 6.83 11.72
CA LYS A 14 -0.50 6.80 10.49
C LYS A 14 0.23 7.40 9.32
N ASN A 15 0.83 8.56 9.52
CA ASN A 15 1.51 9.27 8.46
C ASN A 15 2.74 8.50 7.97
N THR A 16 3.53 7.91 8.88
CA THR A 16 4.72 7.13 8.51
C THR A 16 4.36 5.90 7.67
N ILE A 17 3.39 5.09 8.10
CA ILE A 17 3.02 3.87 7.35
C ILE A 17 2.40 4.23 6.00
N SER A 18 1.52 5.22 5.96
CA SER A 18 0.92 5.69 4.70
C SER A 18 1.98 6.19 3.74
N LEU A 19 2.98 6.94 4.24
CA LEU A 19 4.07 7.48 3.44
C LEU A 19 4.99 6.38 2.91
N ILE A 20 5.32 5.38 3.73
CA ILE A 20 6.12 4.21 3.27
C ILE A 20 5.38 3.46 2.17
N LEU A 21 4.10 3.13 2.36
CA LEU A 21 3.31 2.41 1.35
C LEU A 21 3.12 3.25 0.08
N THR A 22 2.97 4.56 0.22
CA THR A 22 2.93 5.49 -0.93
C THR A 22 4.24 5.46 -1.70
N ILE A 23 5.39 5.55 -1.02
CA ILE A 23 6.70 5.48 -1.69
C ILE A 23 6.88 4.14 -2.40
N LEU A 24 6.49 3.02 -1.76
CA LEU A 24 6.55 1.70 -2.37
C LEU A 24 5.67 1.61 -3.63
N GLU A 25 4.45 2.13 -3.58
CA GLU A 25 3.55 2.17 -4.74
C GLU A 25 4.13 3.04 -5.86
N LEU A 26 4.72 4.20 -5.54
CA LEU A 26 5.36 5.06 -6.52
C LEU A 26 6.55 4.36 -7.19
N VAL A 27 7.40 3.69 -6.41
CA VAL A 27 8.53 2.91 -6.95
C VAL A 27 8.03 1.81 -7.87
N LEU A 28 6.98 1.09 -7.48
CA LEU A 28 6.37 0.04 -8.28
C LEU A 28 5.81 0.60 -9.60
N TYR A 29 5.06 1.70 -9.54
CA TYR A 29 4.46 2.37 -10.69
C TYR A 29 5.50 2.93 -11.65
N PHE A 30 6.43 3.75 -11.17
CA PHE A 30 7.47 4.34 -12.00
C PHE A 30 8.46 3.30 -12.50
N GLY A 31 8.75 2.26 -11.71
CA GLY A 31 9.58 1.14 -12.14
C GLY A 31 8.96 0.39 -13.32
N PHE A 32 7.65 0.10 -13.26
CA PHE A 32 6.94 -0.53 -14.36
C PHE A 32 6.90 0.37 -15.61
N ILE A 33 6.63 1.67 -15.45
CA ILE A 33 6.66 2.64 -16.57
C ILE A 33 8.04 2.74 -17.18
N ALA A 34 9.10 2.81 -16.36
CA ALA A 34 10.47 2.86 -16.85
C ALA A 34 10.81 1.60 -17.66
N LEU A 35 10.37 0.43 -17.21
CA LEU A 35 10.56 -0.82 -17.95
C LEU A 35 9.87 -0.78 -19.32
N ILE A 36 8.65 -0.23 -19.40
CA ILE A 36 7.92 -0.02 -20.66
C ILE A 36 8.65 0.97 -21.57
N ALA A 37 9.14 2.08 -21.01
CA ALA A 37 9.75 3.16 -21.77
C ALA A 37 11.14 2.79 -22.32
N PHE A 38 11.98 2.17 -21.50
CA PHE A 38 13.39 1.92 -21.83
C PHE A 38 13.69 0.49 -22.27
N ASN A 39 12.88 -0.50 -21.88
CA ASN A 39 13.14 -1.91 -22.16
C ASN A 39 11.92 -2.66 -22.71
N LYS A 40 11.25 -2.03 -23.67
CA LYS A 40 10.16 -2.65 -24.44
C LYS A 40 10.53 -4.00 -25.07
N PRO A 41 11.75 -4.23 -25.60
CA PRO A 41 12.12 -5.53 -26.16
C PRO A 41 12.01 -6.67 -25.15
N PHE A 42 12.47 -6.46 -23.91
CA PHE A 42 12.34 -7.44 -22.83
C PHE A 42 10.88 -7.80 -22.55
N LEU A 43 10.00 -6.80 -22.44
CA LEU A 43 8.56 -7.03 -22.20
C LEU A 43 7.86 -7.74 -23.37
N SER A 44 8.36 -7.57 -24.59
CA SER A 44 7.82 -8.20 -25.80
C SER A 44 8.28 -9.65 -26.01
N GLN A 45 9.22 -10.15 -25.21
CA GLN A 45 9.65 -11.54 -25.29
C GLN A 45 8.48 -12.46 -25.04
N LYS A 46 8.34 -13.49 -25.88
CA LYS A 46 7.25 -14.46 -25.78
C LYS A 46 7.56 -15.43 -24.64
N LEU A 47 6.60 -15.60 -23.75
CA LEU A 47 6.64 -16.61 -22.70
C LEU A 47 6.02 -17.92 -23.19
N SER A 48 4.85 -17.85 -23.83
CA SER A 48 4.21 -19.00 -24.47
C SER A 48 3.14 -18.55 -25.46
N GLY A 49 3.13 -19.09 -26.67
CA GLY A 49 2.16 -18.74 -27.71
C GLY A 49 2.12 -17.23 -28.00
N ALA A 50 0.97 -16.61 -27.74
CA ALA A 50 0.75 -15.16 -27.89
C ALA A 50 1.06 -14.37 -26.60
N ILE A 51 1.35 -15.03 -25.48
CA ILE A 51 1.61 -14.37 -24.19
C ILE A 51 3.05 -13.88 -24.16
N THR A 52 3.22 -12.59 -23.87
CA THR A 52 4.53 -11.97 -23.64
C THR A 52 4.85 -11.86 -22.15
N ILE A 53 6.14 -11.76 -21.81
CA ILE A 53 6.64 -11.56 -20.45
C ILE A 53 6.02 -10.33 -19.78
N GLY A 54 5.69 -9.30 -20.58
CA GLY A 54 5.05 -8.09 -20.06
C GLY A 54 3.68 -8.33 -19.43
N ILE A 55 2.93 -9.36 -19.85
CA ILE A 55 1.60 -9.65 -19.29
C ILE A 55 1.72 -10.12 -17.83
N PRO A 56 2.48 -11.18 -17.49
CA PRO A 56 2.70 -11.58 -16.10
C PRO A 56 3.27 -10.46 -15.24
N ILE A 57 4.21 -9.67 -15.77
CA ILE A 57 4.79 -8.54 -15.02
C ILE A 57 3.71 -7.51 -14.70
N ALA A 58 2.90 -7.09 -15.68
CA ALA A 58 1.81 -6.13 -15.46
C ALA A 58 0.79 -6.64 -14.43
N VAL A 59 0.39 -7.92 -14.54
CA VAL A 59 -0.51 -8.55 -13.57
C VAL A 59 0.13 -8.57 -12.18
N GLY A 60 1.41 -8.91 -12.08
CA GLY A 60 2.17 -8.89 -10.84
C GLY A 60 2.18 -7.50 -10.19
N THR A 61 2.39 -6.45 -10.98
CA THR A 61 2.32 -5.04 -10.51
C THR A 61 0.95 -4.71 -9.92
N ILE A 62 -0.14 -5.08 -10.60
CA ILE A 62 -1.52 -4.83 -10.11
C ILE A 62 -1.76 -5.59 -8.80
N VAL A 63 -1.39 -6.87 -8.73
CA VAL A 63 -1.56 -7.69 -7.54
C VAL A 63 -0.77 -7.12 -6.36
N LEU A 64 0.46 -6.66 -6.58
CA LEU A 64 1.28 -6.02 -5.54
C LEU A 64 0.65 -4.72 -5.02
N SER A 65 0.10 -3.89 -5.91
CA SER A 65 -0.62 -2.66 -5.52
C SER A 65 -1.83 -2.97 -4.62
N TRP A 66 -2.60 -4.01 -4.95
CA TRP A 66 -3.69 -4.47 -4.10
C TRP A 66 -3.21 -5.03 -2.76
N ILE A 67 -2.07 -5.72 -2.73
CA ILE A 67 -1.46 -6.19 -1.48
C ILE A 67 -1.08 -5.00 -0.60
N PHE A 68 -0.43 -3.96 -1.14
CA PHE A 68 -0.09 -2.75 -0.38
C PHE A 68 -1.34 -2.06 0.18
N THR A 69 -2.40 -1.97 -0.63
CA THR A 69 -3.70 -1.44 -0.19
C THR A 69 -4.28 -2.29 0.95
N GLY A 70 -4.25 -3.63 0.84
CA GLY A 70 -4.73 -4.54 1.86
C GLY A 70 -3.95 -4.44 3.18
N ILE A 71 -2.62 -4.34 3.08
CA ILE A 71 -1.73 -4.10 4.24
C ILE A 71 -2.10 -2.79 4.92
N TYR A 72 -2.25 -1.71 4.15
CA TYR A 72 -2.69 -0.41 4.67
C TYR A 72 -4.02 -0.53 5.42
N ILE A 73 -5.04 -1.15 4.80
CA ILE A 73 -6.37 -1.31 5.38
C ILE A 73 -6.30 -2.09 6.69
N ARG A 74 -5.62 -3.24 6.70
CA ARG A 74 -5.47 -4.06 7.91
C ARG A 74 -4.80 -3.27 9.03
N TRP A 75 -3.73 -2.54 8.71
CA TRP A 75 -3.02 -1.73 9.68
C TRP A 75 -3.88 -0.57 10.20
N ALA A 76 -4.56 0.16 9.30
CA ALA A 76 -5.43 1.28 9.63
C ALA A 76 -6.61 0.84 10.52
N ASN A 77 -7.20 -0.31 10.23
CA ASN A 77 -8.28 -0.90 11.02
C ASN A 77 -7.80 -1.30 12.43
N SER A 78 -6.60 -1.90 12.55
CA SER A 78 -6.05 -2.25 13.87
C SER A 78 -5.84 -1.03 14.79
N LYS A 79 -5.52 0.14 14.22
CA LYS A 79 -5.39 1.39 14.97
C LYS A 79 -6.74 2.01 15.33
N TYR A 80 -7.76 1.79 14.50
CA TYR A 80 -9.13 2.24 14.79
C TYR A 80 -9.74 1.44 15.95
N ASP A 81 -9.52 0.13 15.99
CA ASP A 81 -9.99 -0.73 17.10
C ASP A 81 -9.41 -0.31 18.45
N VAL A 82 -8.16 0.14 18.50
CA VAL A 82 -7.53 0.67 19.73
C VAL A 82 -8.27 1.92 20.23
N LEU A 83 -8.66 2.82 19.33
CA LEU A 83 -9.40 4.03 19.67
C LEU A 83 -10.81 3.70 20.16
N VAL A 84 -11.51 2.80 19.46
CA VAL A 84 -12.85 2.36 19.85
C VAL A 84 -12.85 1.68 21.22
N LYS A 85 -11.83 0.86 21.52
CA LYS A 85 -11.71 0.18 22.81
C LYS A 85 -11.50 1.15 23.97
N LYS A 86 -10.61 2.16 23.80
CA LYS A 86 -10.40 3.25 24.78
C LYS A 86 -11.68 4.05 25.05
N VAL A 87 -12.48 4.32 24.03
CA VAL A 87 -13.75 5.06 24.18
C VAL A 87 -14.79 4.20 24.90
N LYS A 88 -14.89 2.91 24.59
CA LYS A 88 -15.84 2.00 25.26
C LYS A 88 -15.56 1.82 26.75
N GLU A 89 -14.29 1.71 27.14
CA GLU A 89 -13.87 1.64 28.56
C GLU A 89 -14.17 2.93 29.33
N LYS A 90 -14.15 4.10 28.66
CA LYS A 90 -14.45 5.40 29.29
C LYS A 90 -15.93 5.69 29.52
N ILE A 91 -16.83 5.01 28.78
CA ILE A 91 -18.28 5.25 28.84
C ILE A 91 -19.00 4.10 29.57
N GLY A 92 -18.38 2.93 29.69
CA GLY A 92 -18.93 1.75 30.35
C GLY A 92 -18.52 1.53 31.80
N GLY A 93 -17.97 2.55 32.47
CA GLY A 93 -17.65 2.57 33.90
C GLY A 93 -18.57 3.52 34.65
#